data_AF-A0A857GLA3-F1
#
_entry.id   AF-A0A857GLA3-F1
#
_cell.length_a   1.000
_cell.length_b   1.000
_cell.length_c   1.000
_cell.angle_alpha   90.00
_cell.angle_beta   90.00
_cell.angle_gamma   90.00
#
_symmetry.space_group_name_H-M   'P 1'
#
loop_
_entity.id
_entity.type
_entity.pdbx_description
1 polymer ?
#
loop_
_entity_poly.entity_id
_entity_poly.type
_entity_poly.pdbx_seq_one_letter_code
_entity_poly.pdbx_strand_id
1 'polypeptide(L)'
;MTTTFTPWEAVELELVAQTYGDPDWTVKRIAEKLERSENEIYAAAKLLGVQRPKRRLDYARIAELKSQGLSDDTIANLLGCSKGGVQGALRSMNEKQHVEKRKQRELREKTNKPWQPKEKQFLADHYSKPNWDCHRIAVELRRSEASVYRKAFDLGLKKGKAA
;
A
#
# COMPACT_ATOMS: atom_id res chain seq x y z
N MET A 1 -27.97 -14.43 26.13
CA MET A 1 -28.52 -14.62 24.77
C MET A 1 -28.06 -15.99 24.31
N THR A 2 -28.97 -16.95 24.26
CA THR A 2 -28.68 -18.32 23.81
C THR A 2 -28.53 -18.31 22.30
N THR A 3 -27.32 -18.52 21.79
CA THR A 3 -27.08 -18.75 20.36
C THR A 3 -27.68 -20.11 20.01
N THR A 4 -28.94 -20.14 19.61
CA THR A 4 -29.59 -21.35 19.11
C THR A 4 -28.92 -21.73 17.80
N PHE A 5 -28.16 -22.83 17.81
CA PHE A 5 -27.58 -23.40 16.61
C PHE A 5 -28.70 -24.07 15.81
N THR A 6 -29.29 -23.35 14.86
CA THR A 6 -30.31 -23.92 13.96
C THR A 6 -29.60 -24.70 12.85
N PRO A 7 -29.77 -26.04 12.79
CA PRO A 7 -29.18 -26.85 11.72
C PRO A 7 -29.71 -26.42 10.35
N TRP A 8 -28.94 -26.63 9.29
CA TRP A 8 -29.34 -26.30 7.92
C TRP A 8 -30.28 -27.36 7.35
N GLU A 9 -31.42 -26.94 6.82
CA GLU A 9 -32.29 -27.82 6.04
C GLU A 9 -31.82 -27.93 4.58
N ALA A 10 -32.15 -29.04 3.92
CA ALA A 10 -31.73 -29.29 2.54
C ALA A 10 -32.23 -28.21 1.56
N VAL A 11 -33.46 -27.72 1.77
CA VAL A 11 -34.07 -26.66 0.95
C VAL A 11 -33.37 -25.32 1.13
N GLU A 12 -32.86 -25.03 2.33
CA GLU A 12 -32.10 -23.81 2.59
C GLU A 12 -30.75 -23.84 1.86
N LEU A 13 -30.06 -24.99 1.91
CA LEU A 13 -28.78 -25.18 1.22
C LEU A 13 -28.95 -25.12 -0.30
N GLU A 14 -30.03 -25.69 -0.83
CA GLU A 14 -30.35 -25.61 -2.25
C GLU A 14 -30.61 -24.16 -2.69
N LEU A 15 -31.35 -23.39 -1.89
CA LEU A 15 -31.56 -21.97 -2.18
C LEU A 15 -30.24 -21.21 -2.20
N VAL A 16 -29.34 -21.45 -1.23
CA VAL A 16 -28.01 -20.82 -1.22
C VAL A 16 -27.22 -21.24 -2.46
N ALA A 17 -27.21 -22.52 -2.83
CA ALA A 17 -26.47 -22.99 -3.99
C ALA A 17 -26.94 -22.34 -5.31
N GLN A 18 -28.26 -22.15 -5.47
CA GLN A 18 -28.85 -21.56 -6.67
C GLN A 18 -28.70 -20.03 -6.72
N THR A 19 -28.90 -19.35 -5.59
CA THR A 19 -29.00 -17.88 -5.56
C THR A 19 -27.68 -17.18 -5.26
N TYR A 20 -26.73 -17.83 -4.58
CA TYR A 20 -25.53 -17.15 -4.11
C TYR A 20 -24.62 -16.66 -5.24
N GLY A 21 -24.53 -17.42 -6.34
CA GLY A 21 -23.76 -17.04 -7.52
C GLY A 21 -24.41 -15.94 -8.38
N ASP A 22 -25.68 -15.64 -8.16
CA ASP A 22 -26.44 -14.68 -8.95
C ASP A 22 -26.14 -13.23 -8.48
N PRO A 23 -25.71 -12.32 -9.38
CA PRO A 23 -25.54 -10.91 -9.07
C PRO A 23 -26.79 -10.20 -8.54
N ASP A 24 -27.98 -10.62 -8.96
CA ASP A 24 -29.26 -9.98 -8.61
C ASP A 24 -29.73 -10.37 -7.20
N TRP A 25 -29.18 -11.44 -6.66
CA TRP A 25 -29.40 -11.86 -5.29
C TRP A 25 -28.32 -11.31 -4.37
N THR A 26 -28.63 -10.25 -3.63
CA THR A 26 -27.72 -9.76 -2.58
C THR A 26 -27.67 -10.73 -1.40
N VAL A 27 -26.54 -10.79 -0.68
CA VAL A 27 -26.41 -11.65 0.51
C VAL A 27 -27.46 -11.30 1.56
N LYS A 28 -27.72 -10.00 1.74
CA LYS A 28 -28.79 -9.50 2.59
C LYS A 28 -30.16 -10.07 2.21
N ARG A 29 -30.51 -10.09 0.92
CA ARG A 29 -31.79 -10.65 0.45
C ARG A 29 -31.90 -12.16 0.71
N ILE A 30 -30.81 -12.90 0.53
CA ILE A 30 -30.77 -14.35 0.84
C ILE A 30 -30.95 -14.56 2.35
N ALA A 31 -30.23 -13.76 3.17
CA ALA A 31 -30.30 -13.79 4.62
C ALA A 31 -31.73 -13.49 5.13
N GLU A 32 -32.38 -12.45 4.60
CA GLU A 32 -33.78 -12.11 4.90
C GLU A 32 -34.74 -13.23 4.49
N LYS A 33 -34.51 -13.86 3.33
CA LYS A 33 -35.37 -14.94 2.82
C LYS A 33 -35.29 -16.21 3.66
N LEU A 34 -34.13 -16.47 4.26
CA LEU A 34 -33.86 -17.63 5.11
C LEU A 34 -33.98 -17.34 6.60
N GLU A 35 -34.30 -16.10 6.97
CA GLU A 35 -34.33 -15.63 8.37
C GLU A 35 -33.03 -15.94 9.14
N ARG A 36 -31.90 -15.88 8.42
CA ARG A 36 -30.55 -16.14 8.95
C ARG A 36 -29.66 -14.91 8.86
N SER A 37 -28.53 -14.95 9.55
CA SER A 37 -27.53 -13.87 9.45
C SER A 37 -26.72 -13.97 8.15
N GLU A 38 -26.23 -12.84 7.64
CA GLU A 38 -25.35 -12.81 6.47
C GLU A 38 -24.09 -13.69 6.67
N ASN A 39 -23.58 -13.74 7.90
CA ASN A 39 -22.43 -14.57 8.28
C ASN A 39 -22.71 -16.08 8.10
N GLU A 40 -23.92 -16.54 8.43
CA GLU A 40 -24.33 -17.93 8.20
C GLU A 40 -24.42 -18.23 6.70
N ILE A 41 -24.92 -17.30 5.89
CA ILE A 41 -24.96 -17.46 4.43
C ILE A 41 -23.54 -17.58 3.87
N TYR A 42 -22.59 -16.73 4.32
CA TYR A 42 -21.18 -16.84 3.92
C TYR A 42 -20.57 -18.19 4.30
N ALA A 43 -20.87 -18.69 5.50
CA ALA A 43 -20.39 -19.99 5.96
C ALA A 43 -20.96 -21.15 5.13
N ALA A 44 -22.28 -21.13 4.85
CA ALA A 44 -22.94 -22.13 4.02
C ALA A 44 -22.42 -22.11 2.58
N ALA A 45 -22.28 -20.93 1.96
CA ALA A 45 -21.73 -20.80 0.61
C ALA A 45 -20.30 -21.36 0.53
N LYS A 46 -19.48 -21.13 1.56
CA LYS A 46 -18.14 -21.69 1.67
C LYS A 46 -18.15 -23.22 1.77
N LEU A 47 -19.06 -23.78 2.56
CA LEU A 47 -19.23 -25.25 2.68
C LEU A 47 -19.71 -25.87 1.37
N LEU A 48 -20.60 -25.20 0.66
CA LEU A 48 -21.13 -25.62 -0.64
C LEU A 48 -20.15 -25.38 -1.81
N GLY A 49 -19.05 -24.67 -1.58
CA GLY A 49 -18.06 -24.34 -2.62
C GLY A 49 -18.55 -23.36 -3.69
N VAL A 50 -19.69 -22.70 -3.47
CA VAL A 50 -20.24 -21.72 -4.42
C VAL A 50 -19.56 -20.36 -4.25
N GLN A 51 -19.24 -19.72 -5.37
CA GLN A 51 -18.56 -18.43 -5.37
C GLN A 51 -19.43 -17.37 -6.02
N ARG A 52 -19.38 -16.16 -5.46
CA ARG A 52 -19.95 -14.98 -6.11
C ARG A 52 -19.05 -14.52 -7.26
N PRO A 53 -19.64 -14.03 -8.36
CA PRO A 53 -18.87 -13.47 -9.46
C PRO A 53 -18.07 -12.27 -8.97
N LYS A 54 -16.81 -12.19 -9.42
CA LYS A 54 -15.98 -11.03 -9.16
C LYS A 54 -16.61 -9.82 -9.86
N ARG A 55 -17.00 -8.80 -9.10
CA ARG A 55 -17.44 -7.53 -9.67
C ARG A 55 -16.29 -6.94 -10.49
N ARG A 56 -16.52 -6.76 -11.79
CA ARG A 56 -15.62 -5.97 -12.64
C ARG A 56 -15.93 -4.51 -12.38
N LEU A 57 -14.95 -3.77 -11.88
CA LEU A 57 -15.07 -2.33 -11.72
C LEU A 57 -14.85 -1.65 -13.07
N ASP A 58 -15.65 -0.64 -13.37
CA ASP A 58 -15.46 0.22 -14.55
C ASP A 58 -14.45 1.32 -14.22
N TYR A 59 -13.20 1.09 -14.62
CA TYR A 59 -12.09 2.00 -14.30
C TYR A 59 -12.24 3.33 -15.03
N ALA A 60 -12.79 3.33 -16.25
CA ALA A 60 -12.99 4.53 -17.04
C ALA A 60 -14.03 5.43 -16.36
N ARG A 61 -15.16 4.84 -15.95
CA ARG A 61 -16.20 5.56 -15.23
C ARG A 61 -15.72 6.09 -13.87
N ILE A 62 -14.90 5.31 -13.15
CA ILE A 62 -14.28 5.75 -11.89
C ILE A 62 -13.37 6.97 -12.13
N ALA A 63 -12.54 6.96 -13.17
CA ALA A 63 -11.65 8.08 -13.50
C ALA A 63 -12.44 9.35 -13.87
N GLU A 64 -13.50 9.20 -14.67
CA GLU A 64 -14.37 10.30 -15.08
C GLU A 64 -15.04 10.96 -13.86
N LEU A 65 -15.71 10.19 -13.01
CA LEU A 65 -16.35 10.71 -11.80
C LEU A 65 -15.34 11.35 -10.85
N LYS A 66 -14.11 10.81 -10.79
CA LYS A 66 -13.04 11.41 -10.00
C LYS A 66 -12.59 12.75 -10.57
N SER A 67 -12.51 12.88 -11.89
CA SER A 67 -12.16 14.14 -12.56
C SER A 67 -13.20 15.25 -12.36
N GLN A 68 -14.47 14.86 -12.15
CA GLN A 68 -15.56 15.76 -11.79
C GLN A 68 -15.51 16.22 -10.31
N GLY A 69 -14.52 15.77 -9.54
CA GLY A 69 -14.31 16.18 -8.15
C GLY A 69 -15.10 15.38 -7.12
N LEU A 70 -15.74 14.27 -7.50
CA LEU A 70 -16.49 13.45 -6.55
C LEU A 70 -15.56 12.74 -5.55
N SER A 71 -16.07 12.57 -4.33
CA SER A 71 -15.38 11.81 -3.29
C SER A 71 -15.40 10.32 -3.60
N ASP A 72 -14.41 9.57 -3.09
CA ASP A 72 -14.33 8.12 -3.29
C ASP A 72 -15.58 7.40 -2.75
N ASP A 73 -16.14 7.91 -1.64
CA ASP A 73 -17.35 7.38 -1.01
C ASP A 73 -18.59 7.61 -1.91
N THR A 74 -18.71 8.80 -2.50
CA THR A 74 -19.79 9.11 -3.46
C THR A 74 -19.70 8.21 -4.69
N ILE A 75 -18.50 8.05 -5.25
CA ILE A 75 -18.25 7.18 -6.40
C ILE A 75 -18.59 5.72 -6.06
N ALA A 76 -18.18 5.25 -4.89
CA ALA A 76 -18.46 3.90 -4.42
C ALA A 76 -19.96 3.62 -4.35
N ASN A 77 -20.72 4.53 -3.76
CA ASN A 77 -22.18 4.43 -3.66
C ASN A 77 -22.86 4.46 -5.04
N LEU A 78 -22.45 5.37 -5.92
CA LEU A 78 -23.00 5.48 -7.28
C LEU A 78 -22.77 4.23 -8.12
N LEU A 79 -21.60 3.61 -7.98
CA LEU A 79 -21.22 2.43 -8.76
C LEU A 79 -21.52 1.10 -8.06
N GLY A 80 -22.17 1.14 -6.88
CA GLY A 80 -22.47 -0.05 -6.10
C GLY A 80 -21.22 -0.86 -5.75
N CYS A 81 -20.10 -0.20 -5.47
CA CYS A 81 -18.84 -0.84 -5.12
C CYS A 81 -18.31 -0.33 -3.78
N SER A 82 -17.22 -0.92 -3.28
CA SER A 82 -16.58 -0.43 -2.06
C SER A 82 -15.64 0.72 -2.37
N LYS A 83 -15.48 1.64 -1.43
CA LYS A 83 -14.44 2.69 -1.47
C LYS A 83 -13.05 2.13 -1.77
N GLY A 84 -12.71 0.99 -1.16
CA GLY A 84 -11.45 0.31 -1.40
C GLY A 84 -11.28 -0.16 -2.85
N GLY A 85 -12.36 -0.58 -3.50
CA GLY A 85 -12.39 -0.91 -4.94
C GLY A 85 -12.09 0.32 -5.80
N VAL A 86 -12.74 1.45 -5.52
CA VAL A 86 -12.49 2.73 -6.22
C VAL A 86 -11.03 3.15 -6.09
N GLN A 87 -10.48 3.12 -4.87
CA GLN A 87 -9.08 3.45 -4.61
C GLN A 87 -8.11 2.47 -5.26
N GLY A 88 -8.46 1.19 -5.31
CA GLY A 88 -7.71 0.17 -6.05
C GLY A 88 -7.62 0.52 -7.53
N ALA A 89 -8.76 0.78 -8.17
CA ALA A 89 -8.85 1.16 -9.58
C ALA A 89 -8.02 2.42 -9.88
N LEU A 90 -8.18 3.49 -9.08
CA LEU A 90 -7.42 4.74 -9.25
C LEU A 90 -5.90 4.54 -9.11
N ARG A 91 -5.46 3.64 -8.22
CA ARG A 91 -4.03 3.30 -8.07
C ARG A 91 -3.52 2.49 -9.26
N SER A 92 -4.26 1.50 -9.72
CA SER A 92 -3.92 0.71 -10.91
C SER A 92 -3.84 1.56 -12.18
N MET A 93 -4.68 2.58 -12.32
CA MET A 93 -4.58 3.51 -13.45
C MET A 93 -3.33 4.39 -13.40
N ASN A 94 -2.76 4.59 -12.20
CA ASN A 94 -1.53 5.36 -11.97
C ASN A 94 -0.28 4.48 -11.78
N GLU A 95 -0.31 3.23 -12.25
CA GLU A 95 0.78 2.24 -12.15
C GLU A 95 2.16 2.84 -12.49
N LYS A 96 2.24 3.59 -13.60
CA LYS A 96 3.49 4.24 -14.04
C LYS A 96 4.03 5.23 -13.01
N GLN A 97 3.16 6.03 -12.40
CA GLN A 97 3.55 6.98 -11.36
C GLN A 97 3.99 6.26 -10.08
N HIS A 98 3.35 5.14 -9.74
CA HIS A 98 3.73 4.33 -8.58
C HIS A 98 5.09 3.64 -8.77
N VAL A 99 5.36 3.09 -9.94
CA VAL A 99 6.66 2.51 -10.29
C VAL A 99 7.76 3.56 -10.17
N GLU A 100 7.53 4.77 -10.70
CA GLU A 100 8.50 5.85 -10.63
C GLU A 100 8.77 6.33 -9.19
N LYS A 101 7.71 6.50 -8.38
CA LYS A 101 7.85 6.81 -6.94
C LYS A 101 8.63 5.74 -6.19
N ARG A 102 8.44 4.45 -6.51
CA ARG A 102 9.21 3.35 -5.90
C ARG A 102 10.69 3.45 -6.25
N LYS A 103 11.03 3.68 -7.53
CA LYS A 103 12.43 3.89 -7.96
C LYS A 103 13.07 5.07 -7.23
N GLN A 104 12.35 6.18 -7.10
CA GLN A 104 12.86 7.35 -6.35
C GLN A 104 13.08 7.04 -4.87
N ARG A 105 12.18 6.27 -4.24
CA ARG A 105 12.35 5.84 -2.85
C ARG A 105 13.55 4.93 -2.68
N GLU A 106 13.72 3.94 -3.56
CA GLU A 106 14.87 3.04 -3.55
C GLU A 106 16.19 3.80 -3.74
N LEU A 107 16.21 4.77 -4.67
CA LEU A 107 17.35 5.65 -4.87
C LEU A 107 17.64 6.46 -3.60
N ARG A 108 16.61 7.03 -2.96
CA ARG A 108 16.75 7.75 -1.69
C ARG A 108 17.26 6.87 -0.56
N GLU A 109 16.79 5.62 -0.45
CA GLU A 109 17.26 4.66 0.55
C GLU A 109 18.73 4.31 0.33
N LYS A 110 19.16 4.13 -0.91
CA LYS A 110 20.57 3.94 -1.27
C LYS A 110 21.42 5.16 -0.92
N THR A 111 20.92 6.38 -1.15
CA THR A 111 21.67 7.62 -0.89
C THR A 111 21.61 8.09 0.57
N ASN A 112 20.56 7.75 1.32
CA ASN A 112 20.33 8.17 2.71
C ASN A 112 20.84 7.15 3.73
N LYS A 113 21.90 6.41 3.41
CA LYS A 113 22.54 5.50 4.36
C LYS A 113 22.98 6.28 5.60
N PRO A 114 22.55 5.94 6.82
CA PRO A 114 22.96 6.64 8.03
C PRO A 114 24.48 6.53 8.23
N TRP A 115 25.09 7.60 8.74
CA TRP A 115 26.52 7.64 9.05
C TRP A 115 26.85 6.73 10.23
N GLN A 116 27.68 5.73 9.98
CA GLN A 116 28.14 4.79 11.00
C GLN A 116 29.15 5.46 11.93
N PRO A 117 29.27 5.01 13.19
CA PRO A 117 30.25 5.56 14.12
C PRO A 117 31.69 5.55 13.58
N LYS A 118 32.09 4.47 12.91
CA LYS A 118 33.42 4.35 12.28
C LYS A 118 33.64 5.37 11.15
N GLU A 119 32.62 5.65 10.33
CA GLU A 119 32.69 6.66 9.27
C GLU A 119 32.83 8.07 9.85
N LYS A 120 32.12 8.36 10.95
CA LYS A 120 32.22 9.65 11.66
C LYS A 120 33.61 9.84 12.28
N GLN A 121 34.15 8.79 12.90
CA GLN A 121 35.50 8.82 13.47
C GLN A 121 36.54 9.03 12.37
N PHE A 122 36.46 8.25 11.29
CA PHE A 122 37.34 8.40 10.13
C PHE A 122 37.30 9.82 9.57
N LEU A 123 36.10 10.39 9.43
CA LEU A 123 35.92 11.77 8.99
C LEU A 123 36.60 12.76 9.96
N ALA A 124 36.39 12.64 11.27
CA ALA A 124 37.03 13.51 12.27
C ALA A 124 38.57 13.43 12.22
N ASP A 125 39.11 12.23 12.06
CA ASP A 125 40.56 11.99 12.06
C ASP A 125 41.26 12.52 10.79
N HIS A 126 40.54 12.67 9.68
CA HIS A 126 41.13 12.96 8.38
C HIS A 126 40.74 14.32 7.80
N TYR A 127 39.56 14.86 8.11
CA TYR A 127 39.04 16.08 7.48
C TYR A 127 39.90 17.34 7.73
N SER A 128 40.59 17.39 8.87
CA SER A 128 41.47 18.51 9.25
C SER A 128 42.92 18.33 8.76
N LYS A 129 43.27 17.22 8.11
CA LYS A 129 44.64 16.95 7.67
C LYS A 129 44.92 17.63 6.31
N PRO A 130 46.09 18.25 6.11
CA PRO A 130 46.41 18.98 4.87
C PRO A 130 46.43 18.09 3.61
N ASN A 131 46.76 16.80 3.76
CA ASN A 131 46.83 15.83 2.65
C ASN A 131 45.50 15.11 2.35
N TRP A 132 44.42 15.56 2.99
CA TRP A 132 43.09 14.98 2.83
C TRP A 132 42.11 16.04 2.34
N ASP A 133 41.57 15.83 1.15
CA ASP A 133 40.49 16.62 0.61
C ASP A 133 39.15 15.86 0.67
N CYS A 134 38.06 16.58 0.42
CA CYS A 134 36.72 15.99 0.47
C CYS A 134 36.55 14.88 -0.56
N HIS A 135 37.24 14.98 -1.71
CA HIS A 135 37.22 13.97 -2.76
C HIS A 135 37.80 12.64 -2.26
N ARG A 136 39.00 12.66 -1.69
CA ARG A 136 39.66 11.45 -1.18
C ARG A 136 38.89 10.81 -0.04
N ILE A 137 38.34 11.62 0.87
CA ILE A 137 37.48 11.13 1.96
C ILE A 137 36.19 10.51 1.41
N ALA A 138 35.59 11.12 0.38
CA ALA A 138 34.38 10.62 -0.27
C ALA A 138 34.60 9.25 -0.93
N VAL A 139 35.74 9.08 -1.62
CA VAL A 139 36.14 7.79 -2.22
C VAL A 139 36.29 6.72 -1.14
N GLU A 140 37.01 7.01 -0.06
CA GLU A 140 37.27 6.04 1.02
C GLU A 140 35.99 5.61 1.73
N LEU A 141 35.10 6.58 2.04
CA LEU A 141 33.83 6.31 2.70
C LEU A 141 32.73 5.80 1.75
N ARG A 142 33.01 5.74 0.44
CA ARG A 142 32.03 5.46 -0.62
C ARG A 142 30.77 6.32 -0.50
N ARG A 143 30.96 7.62 -0.24
CA ARG A 143 29.90 8.63 -0.14
C ARG A 143 30.15 9.73 -1.18
N SER A 144 29.16 10.58 -1.39
CA SER A 144 29.36 11.78 -2.21
C SER A 144 30.13 12.86 -1.44
N GLU A 145 30.90 13.68 -2.14
CA GLU A 145 31.61 14.83 -1.55
C GLU A 145 30.66 15.78 -0.82
N ALA A 146 29.48 16.02 -1.41
CA ALA A 146 28.44 16.83 -0.78
C ALA A 146 27.96 16.23 0.57
N SER A 147 27.84 14.90 0.65
CA SER A 147 27.49 14.22 1.90
C SER A 147 28.62 14.34 2.94
N VAL A 148 29.88 14.26 2.51
CA VAL A 148 31.05 14.41 3.37
C VAL A 148 31.11 15.84 3.93
N TYR A 149 30.97 16.84 3.06
CA TYR A 149 30.96 18.25 3.45
C TYR A 149 29.85 18.57 4.45
N ARG A 150 28.61 18.17 4.14
CA ARG A 150 27.47 18.38 5.04
C ARG A 150 27.67 17.68 6.38
N LYS A 151 28.23 16.46 6.38
CA LYS A 151 28.48 15.78 7.65
C LYS A 151 29.60 16.41 8.45
N ALA A 152 30.67 16.86 7.81
CA ALA A 152 31.75 17.57 8.47
C ALA A 152 31.24 18.88 9.11
N PHE A 153 30.36 19.60 8.41
CA PHE A 153 29.66 20.76 8.94
C PHE A 153 28.79 20.41 10.17
N ASP A 154 27.96 19.36 10.09
CA ASP A 154 27.15 18.89 11.23
C ASP A 154 27.99 18.52 12.46
N LEU A 155 29.22 18.03 12.23
CA LEU A 155 30.17 17.67 13.28
C LEU A 155 31.06 18.84 13.72
N GLY A 156 30.90 20.03 13.14
CA GLY A 156 31.70 21.22 13.46
C GLY A 156 33.17 21.14 13.03
N LEU A 157 33.52 20.25 12.10
CA LEU A 157 34.90 20.07 11.64
C LEU A 157 35.32 21.21 10.70
N LYS A 158 36.55 21.70 10.87
CA LYS A 158 37.14 22.73 10.01
C LYS A 158 38.25 22.12 9.17
N LYS A 159 38.35 22.52 7.89
CA LYS A 159 39.47 22.10 7.04
C LYS A 159 40.79 22.61 7.63
N GLY A 160 41.81 21.76 7.63
CA GLY A 160 43.17 22.17 7.97
C GLY A 160 43.66 23.23 6.99
N LYS A 161 44.36 24.25 7.50
CA LYS A 161 45.11 25.17 6.63
C LYS A 161 46.27 24.40 6.00
N ALA A 162 46.45 24.52 4.69
CA ALA A 162 47.71 24.14 4.07
C ALA A 162 48.82 25.01 4.69
N ALA A 163 49.87 24.36 5.19
CA ALA A 163 51.08 25.01 5.68
C ALA A 163 51.91 25.50 4.50
#